data_AF-A0A1V5FJR1-F1
#
_entry.id   AF-A0A1V5FJR1-F1
#
_cell.length_a   1.000
_cell.length_b   1.000
_cell.length_c   1.000
_cell.angle_alpha   90.00
_cell.angle_beta   90.00
_cell.angle_gamma   90.00
#
_symmetry.space_group_name_H-M   'P 1'
#
loop_
_entity.id
_entity.type
_entity.pdbx_description
1 polymer ?
#
loop_
_entity_poly.entity_id
_entity_poly.type
_entity_poly.pdbx_seq_one_letter_code
_entity_poly.pdbx_strand_id
1 'polypeptide(L)'
;MLSRAFAIAAIAGAALLAAACVRSPAPVANVPIQESAAAQFKYAENYRASLNLALTDAEKDRARFNRNREVIRQTYQKVEEYFPADRVYTPLAILNVIEMDAGLDDVRVKVGADQLERVMRQLDDLAAEYPEHEFIQAKTLYDKGLIQIMRENYARAQEYFLELRDTYRESSNEAIRTLAQRAAYYYNRTYVNQ
;
A
#
# COMPACT_ATOMS: atom_id res chain seq x y z
N MET A 1 -17.82 -56.54 -21.20
CA MET A 1 -16.47 -56.05 -21.52
C MET A 1 -16.48 -54.54 -21.49
N LEU A 2 -15.44 -53.97 -20.88
CA LEU A 2 -15.43 -52.68 -20.19
C LEU A 2 -15.68 -51.43 -21.06
N SER A 3 -16.50 -50.55 -20.48
CA SER A 3 -16.67 -49.13 -20.78
C SER A 3 -15.34 -48.38 -20.63
N ARG A 4 -14.99 -47.53 -21.61
CA ARG A 4 -13.87 -46.60 -21.51
C ARG A 4 -14.39 -45.18 -21.33
N ALA A 5 -14.21 -44.70 -20.11
CA ALA A 5 -14.35 -43.32 -19.70
C ALA A 5 -13.35 -42.42 -20.43
N PHE A 6 -13.81 -41.25 -20.87
CA PHE A 6 -12.96 -40.08 -21.07
C PHE A 6 -13.58 -38.93 -20.28
N ALA A 7 -13.00 -38.70 -19.11
CA ALA A 7 -13.25 -37.52 -18.28
C ALA A 7 -12.46 -36.35 -18.89
N ILE A 8 -13.17 -35.30 -19.32
CA ILE A 8 -12.56 -34.00 -19.61
C ILE A 8 -12.53 -33.25 -18.28
N ALA A 9 -11.35 -33.23 -17.65
CA ALA A 9 -11.08 -32.41 -16.49
C ALA A 9 -10.86 -30.96 -16.95
N ALA A 10 -11.89 -30.12 -16.82
CA ALA A 10 -11.74 -28.68 -16.93
C ALA A 10 -11.13 -28.14 -15.63
N ILE A 11 -9.82 -27.88 -15.65
CA ILE A 11 -9.13 -27.12 -14.60
C ILE A 11 -9.42 -25.65 -14.88
N ALA A 12 -10.54 -25.15 -14.36
CA ALA A 12 -10.76 -23.72 -14.20
C ALA A 12 -10.11 -23.31 -12.87
N GLY A 13 -8.89 -22.80 -12.96
CA GLY A 13 -8.21 -22.13 -11.86
C GLY A 13 -8.93 -20.83 -11.52
N ALA A 14 -9.94 -20.92 -10.65
CA ALA A 14 -10.38 -19.78 -9.85
C ALA A 14 -9.47 -19.74 -8.62
N ALA A 15 -8.53 -18.79 -8.63
CA ALA A 15 -7.73 -18.44 -7.47
C ALA A 15 -8.66 -18.01 -6.34
N LEU A 16 -9.00 -18.97 -5.48
CA LEU A 16 -9.53 -18.76 -4.14
C LEU A 16 -8.40 -18.16 -3.29
N LEU A 17 -8.10 -16.88 -3.51
CA LEU A 17 -7.50 -16.06 -2.47
C LEU A 17 -8.63 -15.77 -1.47
N ALA A 18 -8.81 -16.73 -0.55
CA ALA A 18 -9.45 -16.49 0.71
C ALA A 18 -8.57 -15.49 1.49
N ALA A 19 -8.69 -14.21 1.15
CA ALA A 19 -8.22 -13.13 1.99
C ALA A 19 -8.93 -13.29 3.33
N ALA A 20 -8.16 -13.65 4.34
CA ALA A 20 -8.60 -13.79 5.71
C ALA A 20 -9.48 -12.58 6.07
N CYS A 21 -10.72 -12.86 6.46
CA CYS A 21 -11.67 -11.86 6.95
C CYS A 21 -11.11 -11.17 8.20
N VAL A 22 -10.31 -10.14 8.00
CA VAL A 22 -10.11 -9.11 9.02
C VAL A 22 -11.46 -8.41 9.11
N ARG A 23 -12.09 -8.46 10.29
CA ARG A 23 -13.16 -7.55 10.66
C ARG A 23 -12.65 -6.14 10.38
N SER A 24 -12.98 -5.58 9.22
CA SER A 24 -12.89 -4.15 9.02
C SER A 24 -13.68 -3.54 10.18
N PRO A 25 -13.12 -2.59 10.95
CA PRO A 25 -13.90 -1.87 11.95
C PRO A 25 -15.17 -1.35 11.26
N ALA A 26 -16.31 -1.38 11.96
CA ALA A 26 -17.60 -0.96 11.41
C ALA A 26 -17.42 0.35 10.63
N PRO A 27 -18.06 0.49 9.44
CA PRO A 27 -17.83 1.64 8.58
C PRO A 27 -18.03 2.93 9.37
N VAL A 28 -16.99 3.75 9.43
CA VAL A 28 -16.97 4.97 10.24
C VAL A 28 -17.71 6.09 9.50
N ALA A 29 -17.84 5.97 8.18
CA ALA A 29 -18.60 6.89 7.34
C ALA A 29 -19.30 6.18 6.18
N ASN A 30 -20.46 6.71 5.80
CA ASN A 30 -21.12 6.33 4.55
C ASN A 30 -20.45 7.05 3.37
N VAL A 31 -19.40 6.45 2.82
CA VAL A 31 -18.68 6.98 1.66
C VAL A 31 -19.47 6.65 0.38
N PRO A 32 -19.85 7.66 -0.44
CA PRO A 32 -20.59 7.42 -1.67
C PRO A 32 -19.72 6.68 -2.70
N ILE A 33 -20.32 5.68 -3.35
CA ILE A 33 -19.68 4.94 -4.45
C ILE A 33 -19.77 5.76 -5.72
N GLN A 34 -18.63 5.95 -6.39
CA GLN A 34 -18.53 6.67 -7.65
C GLN A 34 -18.77 5.73 -8.85
N GLU A 35 -18.81 6.28 -10.06
CA GLU A 35 -19.09 5.54 -11.29
C GLU A 35 -17.91 4.71 -11.82
N SER A 36 -16.69 4.98 -11.38
CA SER A 36 -15.47 4.33 -11.85
C SER A 36 -14.36 4.30 -10.79
N ALA A 37 -13.35 3.44 -10.98
CA ALA A 37 -12.15 3.38 -10.14
C ALA A 37 -11.44 4.74 -10.07
N ALA A 38 -11.26 5.39 -11.24
CA ALA A 38 -10.65 6.71 -11.34
C ALA A 38 -11.42 7.78 -10.54
N ALA A 39 -12.75 7.79 -10.65
CA ALA A 39 -13.60 8.74 -9.93
C ALA A 39 -13.58 8.46 -8.41
N GLN A 40 -13.63 7.19 -8.01
CA GLN A 40 -13.57 6.78 -6.61
C GLN A 40 -12.21 7.13 -5.98
N PHE A 41 -11.11 6.87 -6.70
CA PHE A 41 -9.76 7.23 -6.27
C PHE A 41 -9.61 8.74 -6.14
N LYS A 42 -10.07 9.51 -7.14
CA LYS A 42 -10.05 10.98 -7.09
C LYS A 42 -10.90 11.53 -5.95
N TYR A 43 -12.03 10.91 -5.65
CA TYR A 43 -12.84 11.25 -4.48
C TYR A 43 -12.05 11.04 -3.19
N ALA A 44 -11.31 9.93 -3.04
CA ALA A 44 -10.43 9.68 -1.91
C ALA A 44 -9.34 10.74 -1.74
N GLU A 45 -8.65 11.10 -2.83
CA GLU A 45 -7.62 12.16 -2.85
C GLU A 45 -8.18 13.52 -2.42
N ASN A 46 -9.33 13.91 -2.99
CA ASN A 46 -9.99 15.16 -2.64
C ASN A 46 -10.42 15.18 -1.16
N TYR A 47 -10.94 14.06 -0.67
CA TYR A 47 -11.36 13.93 0.72
C TYR A 47 -10.17 14.04 1.67
N ARG A 48 -9.07 13.33 1.38
CA ARG A 48 -7.79 13.42 2.10
C ARG A 48 -7.28 14.86 2.17
N ALA A 49 -7.28 15.57 1.04
CA ALA A 49 -6.87 16.97 0.98
C ALA A 49 -7.79 17.89 1.80
N SER A 50 -9.11 17.67 1.74
CA SER A 50 -10.09 18.53 2.44
C SER A 50 -10.00 18.45 3.96
N LEU A 51 -9.64 17.28 4.50
CA LEU A 51 -9.59 17.06 5.94
C LEU A 51 -8.36 17.68 6.60
N ASN A 52 -7.35 18.10 5.81
CA ASN A 52 -6.13 18.76 6.28
C ASN A 52 -5.60 18.15 7.60
N LEU A 53 -5.35 16.84 7.58
CA LEU A 53 -4.89 16.11 8.78
C LEU A 53 -3.66 16.75 9.43
N ALA A 54 -2.81 17.42 8.65
CA ALA A 54 -1.66 18.18 9.13
C ALA A 54 -2.03 19.33 10.08
N LEU A 55 -3.22 19.94 9.92
CA LEU A 55 -3.72 21.04 10.76
C LEU A 55 -4.51 20.55 11.98
N THR A 56 -4.85 19.27 12.04
CA THR A 56 -5.47 18.70 13.25
C THR A 56 -4.38 18.53 14.29
N ASP A 57 -4.50 19.25 15.40
CA ASP A 57 -3.65 19.08 16.58
C ASP A 57 -3.91 17.67 17.16
N ALA A 58 -3.08 16.70 16.75
CA ALA A 58 -3.28 15.31 17.13
C ALA A 58 -3.02 15.04 18.62
N GLU A 59 -2.37 15.96 19.33
CA GLU A 59 -2.18 15.85 20.78
C GLU A 59 -3.43 16.29 21.52
N LYS A 60 -4.08 17.37 21.07
CA LYS A 60 -5.33 17.85 21.66
C LYS A 60 -6.58 17.13 21.15
N ASP A 61 -6.55 16.60 19.92
CA ASP A 61 -7.70 16.01 19.25
C ASP A 61 -7.34 14.71 18.50
N ARG A 62 -6.69 13.80 19.24
CA ARG A 62 -6.27 12.48 18.73
C ARG A 62 -7.44 11.65 18.20
N ALA A 63 -8.60 11.75 18.85
CA ALA A 63 -9.78 11.00 18.47
C ALA A 63 -10.31 11.44 17.09
N ARG A 64 -10.40 12.75 16.83
CA ARG A 64 -10.79 13.27 15.51
C ARG A 64 -9.75 12.95 14.45
N PHE A 65 -8.45 13.09 14.77
CA PHE A 65 -7.38 12.71 13.85
C PHE A 65 -7.52 11.25 13.41
N ASN A 66 -7.63 10.32 14.35
CA ASN A 66 -7.78 8.89 14.06
C ASN A 66 -9.06 8.60 13.28
N ARG A 67 -10.18 9.24 13.64
CA ARG A 67 -11.45 9.07 12.92
C ARG A 67 -11.34 9.54 11.47
N ASN A 68 -10.81 10.75 11.24
CA ASN A 68 -10.67 11.30 9.89
C ASN A 68 -9.75 10.45 9.03
N ARG A 69 -8.65 9.97 9.61
CA ARG A 69 -7.73 9.05 8.97
C ARG A 69 -8.40 7.73 8.58
N GLU A 70 -9.20 7.16 9.48
CA GLU A 70 -9.95 5.93 9.18
C GLU A 70 -10.95 6.13 8.04
N VAL A 71 -11.62 7.28 7.96
CA VAL A 71 -12.53 7.57 6.84
C VAL A 71 -11.77 7.66 5.52
N ILE A 72 -10.60 8.31 5.49
CA ILE A 72 -9.75 8.36 4.29
C ILE A 72 -9.34 6.94 3.86
N ARG A 73 -8.86 6.14 4.82
CA ARG A 73 -8.48 4.74 4.59
C ARG A 73 -9.63 3.93 3.97
N GLN A 74 -10.83 4.01 4.56
CA GLN A 74 -12.04 3.35 4.04
C GLN A 74 -12.45 3.87 2.65
N THR A 75 -12.16 5.13 2.33
CA THR A 75 -12.48 5.73 1.04
C THR A 75 -11.59 5.15 -0.08
N TYR A 76 -10.30 4.90 0.19
CA TYR A 76 -9.43 4.17 -0.74
C TYR A 76 -9.80 2.69 -0.83
N GLN A 77 -10.13 2.04 0.30
CA GLN A 77 -10.53 0.62 0.34
C GLN A 77 -11.74 0.33 -0.58
N LYS A 78 -12.64 1.30 -0.74
CA LYS A 78 -13.77 1.20 -1.68
C LYS A 78 -13.37 1.13 -3.15
N VAL A 79 -12.17 1.59 -3.53
CA VAL A 79 -11.69 1.41 -4.91
C VAL A 79 -11.46 -0.08 -5.18
N GLU A 80 -10.76 -0.76 -4.28
CA GLU A 80 -10.50 -2.20 -4.36
C GLU A 80 -11.79 -3.02 -4.27
N GLU A 81 -12.68 -2.68 -3.33
CA GLU A 81 -13.92 -3.43 -3.12
C GLU A 81 -14.86 -3.40 -4.33
N TYR A 82 -15.00 -2.24 -4.98
CA TYR A 82 -15.99 -2.05 -6.05
C TYR A 82 -15.39 -2.13 -7.46
N PHE A 83 -14.07 -1.94 -7.60
CA PHE A 83 -13.38 -1.94 -8.90
C PHE A 83 -12.12 -2.85 -8.91
N PRO A 84 -12.20 -4.11 -8.46
CA PRO A 84 -11.02 -4.98 -8.32
C PRO A 84 -10.33 -5.30 -9.66
N ALA A 85 -11.05 -5.19 -10.78
CA ALA A 85 -10.51 -5.49 -12.11
C ALA A 85 -9.73 -4.31 -12.73
N ASP A 86 -9.78 -3.11 -12.15
CA ASP A 86 -9.04 -1.97 -12.65
C ASP A 86 -7.54 -2.14 -12.35
N ARG A 87 -6.69 -2.03 -13.37
CA ARG A 87 -5.23 -2.24 -13.23
C ARG A 87 -4.44 -0.94 -13.05
N VAL A 88 -5.12 0.21 -12.92
CA VAL A 88 -4.48 1.53 -12.90
C VAL A 88 -4.61 2.20 -11.54
N TYR A 89 -5.82 2.37 -11.04
CA TYR A 89 -6.15 3.07 -9.79
C TYR A 89 -6.31 2.12 -8.61
N THR A 90 -6.79 0.90 -8.82
CA THR A 90 -6.92 -0.09 -7.73
C THR A 90 -5.57 -0.41 -7.07
N PRO A 91 -4.48 -0.73 -7.78
CA PRO A 91 -3.20 -0.96 -7.12
C PRO A 91 -2.68 0.29 -6.36
N LEU A 92 -2.96 1.49 -6.86
CA LEU A 92 -2.62 2.74 -6.16
C LEU A 92 -3.44 2.93 -4.88
N ALA A 93 -4.72 2.54 -4.90
CA ALA A 93 -5.59 2.61 -3.73
C ALA A 93 -5.16 1.61 -2.65
N ILE A 94 -4.86 0.37 -3.05
CA ILE A 94 -4.33 -0.67 -2.15
C ILE A 94 -3.04 -0.18 -1.51
N LEU A 95 -2.12 0.38 -2.30
CA LEU A 95 -0.88 0.95 -1.79
C LEU A 95 -1.12 2.06 -0.75
N ASN A 96 -2.05 2.99 -1.01
CA ASN A 96 -2.39 4.04 -0.03
C ASN A 96 -2.94 3.45 1.27
N VAL A 97 -3.80 2.42 1.21
CA VAL A 97 -4.29 1.73 2.41
C VAL A 97 -3.13 1.10 3.17
N ILE A 98 -2.20 0.43 2.48
CA ILE A 98 -1.01 -0.19 3.09
C ILE A 98 -0.12 0.87 3.76
N GLU A 99 0.15 2.00 3.11
CA GLU A 99 0.94 3.11 3.69
C GLU A 99 0.28 3.66 4.97
N MET A 100 -1.04 3.80 4.97
CA MET A 100 -1.79 4.19 6.15
C MET A 100 -1.76 3.08 7.22
N ASP A 101 -1.86 1.81 6.87
CA ASP A 101 -1.76 0.74 7.87
C ASP A 101 -0.33 0.63 8.46
N ALA A 102 0.70 1.10 7.74
CA ALA A 102 2.08 1.22 8.20
C ALA A 102 2.39 2.53 8.95
N GLY A 103 1.54 3.54 8.87
CA GLY A 103 1.82 4.86 9.43
C GLY A 103 2.83 5.69 8.63
N LEU A 104 3.03 5.36 7.35
CA LEU A 104 3.94 6.09 6.45
C LEU A 104 3.34 7.39 5.92
N ASP A 105 2.02 7.54 6.00
CA ASP A 105 1.28 8.76 5.63
C ASP A 105 1.47 9.90 6.63
N ASP A 106 1.77 9.61 7.90
CA ASP A 106 1.92 10.62 8.95
C ASP A 106 2.83 10.15 10.10
N VAL A 107 3.90 10.92 10.38
CA VAL A 107 4.93 10.63 11.39
C VAL A 107 4.42 10.48 12.83
N ARG A 108 3.22 11.00 13.11
CA ARG A 108 2.56 10.93 14.43
C ARG A 108 1.94 9.56 14.68
N VAL A 109 1.68 8.79 13.64
CA VAL A 109 1.13 7.44 13.75
C VAL A 109 2.24 6.49 14.16
N LYS A 110 2.05 5.81 15.30
CA LYS A 110 2.95 4.76 15.78
C LYS A 110 2.29 3.42 15.56
N VAL A 111 3.02 2.53 14.90
CA VAL A 111 2.54 1.21 14.49
C VAL A 111 3.43 0.15 15.16
N GLY A 112 2.80 -0.88 15.73
CA GLY A 112 3.52 -1.96 16.39
C GLY A 112 4.21 -2.90 15.39
N ALA A 113 5.24 -3.61 15.85
CA ALA A 113 6.06 -4.50 15.02
C ALA A 113 5.23 -5.53 14.25
N ASP A 114 4.23 -6.16 14.89
CA ASP A 114 3.37 -7.16 14.25
C ASP A 114 2.55 -6.60 13.07
N GLN A 115 2.11 -5.33 13.19
CA GLN A 115 1.39 -4.66 12.10
C GLN A 115 2.35 -4.30 10.97
N LEU A 116 3.57 -3.83 11.27
CA LEU A 116 4.58 -3.58 10.26
C LEU A 116 4.96 -4.87 9.50
N GLU A 117 5.03 -6.01 10.18
CA GLU A 117 5.28 -7.30 9.53
C GLU A 117 4.13 -7.73 8.61
N ARG A 118 2.87 -7.49 9.01
CA ARG A 118 1.71 -7.72 8.13
C ARG A 118 1.77 -6.85 6.89
N VAL A 119 2.06 -5.56 7.04
CA VAL A 119 2.17 -4.61 5.93
C VAL A 119 3.29 -5.03 4.98
N MET A 120 4.44 -5.48 5.48
CA MET A 120 5.52 -6.00 4.63
C MET A 120 5.03 -7.10 3.68
N ARG A 121 4.24 -8.06 4.20
CA ARG A 121 3.62 -9.11 3.38
C ARG A 121 2.63 -8.54 2.36
N GLN A 122 1.81 -7.57 2.75
CA GLN A 122 0.88 -6.90 1.82
C GLN A 122 1.63 -6.17 0.69
N LEU A 123 2.80 -5.59 0.97
CA LEU A 123 3.65 -4.98 -0.07
C LEU A 123 4.26 -6.05 -1.00
N ASP A 124 4.62 -7.23 -0.49
CA ASP A 124 5.05 -8.37 -1.31
C ASP A 124 3.91 -8.86 -2.21
N ASP A 125 2.72 -9.05 -1.64
CA ASP A 125 1.53 -9.52 -2.37
C ASP A 125 1.11 -8.52 -3.46
N LEU A 126 1.09 -7.23 -3.15
CA LEU A 126 0.78 -6.17 -4.12
C LEU A 126 1.79 -6.14 -5.27
N ALA A 127 3.10 -6.25 -4.97
CA ALA A 127 4.12 -6.29 -6.01
C ALA A 127 3.99 -7.55 -6.87
N ALA A 128 3.63 -8.70 -6.29
CA ALA A 128 3.43 -9.94 -7.03
C ALA A 128 2.18 -9.91 -7.92
N GLU A 129 1.10 -9.23 -7.48
CA GLU A 129 -0.15 -9.11 -8.24
C GLU A 129 -0.06 -8.12 -9.41
N TYR A 130 0.79 -7.10 -9.30
CA TYR A 130 0.97 -6.04 -10.32
C TYR A 130 2.43 -5.92 -10.79
N PRO A 131 3.03 -7.00 -11.35
CA PRO A 131 4.44 -7.01 -11.76
C PRO A 131 4.74 -6.04 -12.91
N GLU A 132 3.74 -5.73 -13.75
CA GLU A 132 3.87 -4.79 -14.86
C GLU A 132 3.84 -3.32 -14.43
N HIS A 133 3.39 -3.03 -13.20
CA HIS A 133 3.19 -1.66 -12.75
C HIS A 133 4.46 -1.10 -12.10
N GLU A 134 5.38 -0.55 -12.91
CA GLU A 134 6.70 -0.09 -12.46
C GLU A 134 6.67 0.83 -11.23
N PHE A 135 5.68 1.74 -11.14
CA PHE A 135 5.55 2.61 -9.97
C PHE A 135 5.23 1.83 -8.69
N ILE A 136 4.39 0.78 -8.75
CA ILE A 136 4.08 -0.08 -7.61
C ILE A 136 5.33 -0.86 -7.20
N GLN A 137 6.06 -1.41 -8.18
CA GLN A 137 7.33 -2.10 -7.92
C GLN A 137 8.34 -1.17 -7.21
N ALA A 138 8.55 0.03 -7.74
CA ALA A 138 9.47 1.00 -7.16
C ALA A 138 9.02 1.48 -5.77
N LYS A 139 7.72 1.74 -5.59
CA LYS A 139 7.18 2.31 -4.34
C LYS A 139 7.11 1.27 -3.22
N THR A 140 6.80 0.02 -3.53
CA THR A 140 6.84 -1.07 -2.54
C THR A 140 8.25 -1.28 -2.01
N LEU A 141 9.29 -1.25 -2.85
CA LEU A 141 10.69 -1.29 -2.39
C LEU A 141 11.03 -0.10 -1.46
N TYR A 142 10.61 1.11 -1.85
CA TYR A 142 10.83 2.30 -1.05
C TYR A 142 10.19 2.18 0.35
N ASP A 143 8.93 1.73 0.41
CA ASP A 143 8.18 1.61 1.65
C ASP A 143 8.69 0.48 2.54
N LYS A 144 9.11 -0.65 1.95
CA LYS A 144 9.83 -1.70 2.68
C LYS A 144 11.09 -1.15 3.34
N GLY A 145 11.86 -0.32 2.62
CA GLY A 145 13.02 0.37 3.18
C GLY A 145 12.67 1.26 4.38
N LEU A 146 11.63 2.09 4.26
CA LEU A 146 11.16 2.94 5.35
C LEU A 146 10.66 2.14 6.56
N ILE A 147 9.91 1.05 6.33
CA ILE A 147 9.43 0.17 7.40
C ILE A 147 10.61 -0.49 8.12
N GLN A 148 11.66 -0.91 7.42
CA GLN A 148 12.84 -1.47 8.06
C GLN A 148 13.59 -0.43 8.90
N ILE A 149 13.63 0.85 8.49
CA ILE A 149 14.11 1.96 9.35
C ILE A 149 13.26 2.06 10.62
N MET A 150 11.93 2.03 10.49
CA MET A 150 11.01 2.09 11.66
C MET A 150 11.21 0.91 12.62
N ARG A 151 11.72 -0.22 12.12
CA ARG A 151 12.08 -1.42 12.88
C ARG A 151 13.54 -1.44 13.33
N GLU A 152 14.29 -0.35 13.11
CA GLU A 152 15.72 -0.23 13.41
C GLU A 152 16.61 -1.28 12.70
N ASN A 153 16.11 -1.88 11.62
CA ASN A 153 16.83 -2.86 10.81
C ASN A 153 17.48 -2.16 9.60
N TYR A 154 18.48 -1.33 9.88
CA TYR A 154 19.11 -0.47 8.89
C TYR A 154 19.81 -1.24 7.76
N ALA A 155 20.35 -2.43 8.05
CA ALA A 155 20.97 -3.28 7.04
C ALA A 155 19.95 -3.72 5.97
N ARG A 156 18.78 -4.22 6.39
CA ARG A 156 17.70 -4.57 5.46
C ARG A 156 17.11 -3.36 4.76
N ALA A 157 17.02 -2.22 5.44
CA ALA A 157 16.59 -0.98 4.81
C ALA A 157 17.51 -0.60 3.63
N GLN A 158 18.83 -0.68 3.84
CA GLN A 158 19.83 -0.39 2.81
C GLN A 158 19.73 -1.33 1.60
N GLU A 159 19.44 -2.62 1.80
CA GLU A 159 19.22 -3.57 0.70
C GLU A 159 18.07 -3.11 -0.22
N TYR A 160 16.90 -2.78 0.36
CA TYR A 160 15.76 -2.30 -0.43
C TYR A 160 16.03 -0.98 -1.16
N PHE A 161 16.70 -0.03 -0.50
CA PHE A 161 17.04 1.24 -1.13
C PHE A 161 18.09 1.09 -2.23
N LEU A 162 19.04 0.17 -2.06
CA LEU A 162 20.03 -0.17 -3.07
C LEU A 162 19.35 -0.77 -4.31
N GLU A 163 18.48 -1.75 -4.10
CA GLU A 163 17.72 -2.39 -5.19
C GLU A 163 16.86 -1.39 -5.96
N LEU A 164 16.11 -0.54 -5.26
CA LEU A 164 15.31 0.53 -5.85
C LEU A 164 16.18 1.50 -6.67
N ARG A 165 17.31 1.95 -6.11
CA ARG A 165 18.23 2.83 -6.80
C ARG A 165 18.77 2.17 -8.07
N ASP A 166 19.33 0.97 -7.96
CA ASP A 166 20.03 0.33 -9.07
C ASP A 166 19.08 -0.05 -10.21
N THR A 167 17.84 -0.45 -9.87
CA THR A 167 16.81 -0.81 -10.85
C THR A 167 16.21 0.41 -11.55
N TYR A 168 15.95 1.50 -10.81
CA TYR A 168 15.10 2.59 -11.29
C TYR A 168 15.78 3.95 -11.47
N ARG A 169 17.08 4.09 -11.21
CA ARG A 169 17.79 5.39 -11.34
C ARG A 169 17.64 6.05 -12.72
N GLU A 170 17.51 5.25 -13.78
CA GLU A 170 17.40 5.71 -15.18
C GLU A 170 15.97 5.68 -15.71
N SER A 171 14.97 5.48 -14.83
CA SER A 171 13.57 5.48 -15.25
C SER A 171 13.19 6.79 -15.95
N SER A 172 12.47 6.68 -17.06
CA SER A 172 11.90 7.83 -17.78
C SER A 172 10.78 8.50 -16.98
N ASN A 173 10.11 7.76 -16.10
CA ASN A 173 9.08 8.25 -15.21
C ASN A 173 9.70 9.08 -14.07
N GLU A 174 9.33 10.36 -13.97
CA GLU A 174 9.88 11.30 -12.99
C GLU A 174 9.57 10.92 -11.54
N ALA A 175 8.37 10.40 -11.26
CA ALA A 175 7.99 9.99 -9.92
C ALA A 175 8.85 8.81 -9.44
N ILE A 176 9.05 7.82 -10.31
CA ILE A 176 9.92 6.65 -10.04
C ILE A 176 11.38 7.09 -9.84
N ARG A 177 11.88 7.96 -10.73
CA ARG A 177 13.25 8.49 -10.61
C ARG A 177 13.45 9.27 -9.31
N THR A 178 12.44 10.02 -8.86
CA THR A 178 12.45 10.73 -7.57
C THR A 178 12.54 9.75 -6.39
N LEU A 179 11.82 8.62 -6.43
CA LEU A 179 11.94 7.57 -5.42
C LEU A 179 13.36 6.98 -5.39
N ALA A 180 13.94 6.68 -6.55
CA ALA A 180 15.31 6.17 -6.66
C ALA A 180 16.36 7.16 -6.11
N GLN A 181 16.19 8.47 -6.35
CA GLN A 181 17.06 9.50 -5.78
C GLN A 181 16.95 9.59 -4.26
N ARG A 182 15.73 9.53 -3.71
CA ARG A 182 15.51 9.49 -2.26
C ARG A 182 16.10 8.22 -1.63
N ALA A 183 15.94 7.08 -2.30
CA ALA A 183 16.54 5.82 -1.88
C ALA A 183 18.07 5.93 -1.80
N ALA A 184 18.71 6.57 -2.80
CA ALA A 184 20.15 6.82 -2.76
C ALA A 184 20.57 7.67 -1.54
N TYR A 185 19.77 8.68 -1.17
CA TYR A 185 20.01 9.46 0.05
C TYR A 185 19.94 8.58 1.31
N TYR A 186 18.89 7.74 1.45
CA TYR A 186 18.75 6.86 2.61
C TYR A 186 19.80 5.74 2.67
N TYR A 187 20.22 5.21 1.52
CA TYR A 187 21.29 4.22 1.42
C TYR A 187 22.63 4.79 1.92
N ASN A 188 22.98 5.99 1.48
CA ASN A 188 24.23 6.68 1.83
C ASN A 188 24.22 7.26 3.25
N ARG A 189 23.08 7.26 3.94
CA ARG A 189 22.98 7.77 5.30
C ARG A 189 23.61 6.79 6.27
N THR A 190 24.60 7.23 7.04
CA THR A 190 25.14 6.47 8.16
C THR A 190 24.12 6.48 9.31
N TYR A 191 23.52 5.33 9.58
CA TYR A 191 22.71 5.13 10.77
C TYR A 191 23.66 4.82 11.93
N VAL A 192 24.16 5.87 12.58
CA VAL A 192 24.88 5.71 13.85
C VAL A 192 23.80 5.50 14.91
N ASN A 193 23.87 4.38 15.65
CA ASN A 193 22.97 4.08 16.77
C ASN A 193 22.92 5.31 17.71
N GLN A 194 21.80 6.04 17.70
CA GLN A 194 21.50 7.14 18.63
C GLN A 194 20.62 6.62 19.75
#